data_AF-A0A3N6G061-F1
#
_entry.id   AF-A0A3N6G061-F1
#
_cell.length_a   1.000
_cell.length_b   1.000
_cell.length_c   1.000
_cell.angle_alpha   90.00
_cell.angle_beta   90.00
_cell.angle_gamma   90.00
#
_symmetry.space_group_name_H-M   'P 1'
#
loop_
_entity.id
_entity.type
_entity.pdbx_description
1 polymer ?
#
loop_
_entity_poly.entity_id
_entity_poly.type
_entity_poly.pdbx_seq_one_letter_code
_entity_poly.pdbx_strand_id
1 'polypeptide(L)' 'MGTQTTTTTTPQDISIRALTRAVEYADKARRMADPGVRTAEANAPVIAVYNSLATVYADVAKAAAALTTAQDDNGK' A
#
# COMPACT_ATOMS: atom_id res chain seq x y z
N MET A 1 -29.32 13.72 18.00
CA MET A 1 -28.74 12.42 17.59
C MET A 1 -28.08 12.63 16.24
N GLY A 2 -26.75 12.73 16.20
CA GLY A 2 -26.02 12.88 14.94
C GLY A 2 -25.80 11.49 14.34
N THR A 3 -26.29 11.26 13.13
CA THR A 3 -26.00 10.05 12.36
C THR A 3 -24.50 10.02 12.08
N GLN A 4 -23.80 9.10 12.74
CA GLN A 4 -22.41 8.80 12.46
C GLN A 4 -22.37 8.21 11.04
N THR A 5 -21.90 9.02 10.08
CA THR A 5 -21.69 8.59 8.70
C THR A 5 -20.60 7.53 8.70
N THR A 6 -20.97 6.26 8.83
CA THR A 6 -20.08 5.14 8.55
C THR A 6 -19.75 5.21 7.07
N THR A 7 -18.61 5.82 6.73
CA THR A 7 -18.13 5.84 5.34
C THR A 7 -17.83 4.40 4.97
N THR A 8 -18.76 3.74 4.27
CA THR A 8 -18.55 2.41 3.69
C THR A 8 -17.34 2.52 2.78
N THR A 9 -16.18 2.03 3.24
CA THR A 9 -14.94 2.09 2.47
C THR A 9 -15.04 1.02 1.39
N THR A 10 -15.06 1.44 0.13
CA THR A 10 -15.21 0.51 -0.99
C THR A 10 -13.91 -0.26 -1.26
N PRO A 11 -13.95 -1.47 -1.86
CA PRO A 11 -12.74 -2.15 -2.30
C PRO A 11 -11.85 -1.29 -3.22
N GLN A 12 -12.44 -0.41 -4.02
CA GLN A 12 -11.74 0.58 -4.83
C GLN A 12 -10.98 1.60 -3.97
N ASP A 13 -11.62 2.13 -2.92
CA ASP A 13 -10.95 3.02 -1.96
C ASP A 13 -9.79 2.33 -1.23
N ILE A 14 -9.97 1.06 -0.86
CA ILE A 14 -8.92 0.24 -0.23
C ILE A 14 -7.75 0.07 -1.21
N SER A 15 -8.05 -0.27 -2.47
CA SER A 15 -7.04 -0.45 -3.52
C SER A 15 -6.20 0.81 -3.73
N ILE A 16 -6.84 1.97 -3.88
CA ILE A 16 -6.16 3.26 -4.10
C ILE A 16 -5.29 3.65 -2.90
N ARG A 17 -5.81 3.52 -1.68
CA ARG A 17 -5.06 3.83 -0.45
C ARG A 17 -3.88 2.91 -0.25
N ALA A 18 -4.06 1.61 -0.50
CA ALA A 18 -3.00 0.63 -0.39
C ALA A 18 -1.91 0.86 -1.44
N LEU A 19 -2.27 1.12 -2.69
CA LEU A 19 -1.31 1.47 -3.74
C LEU A 19 -0.49 2.72 -3.40
N THR A 20 -1.15 3.75 -2.88
CA THR A 20 -0.48 4.98 -2.42
C THR A 20 0.57 4.68 -1.34
N ARG A 21 0.22 3.85 -0.35
CA ARG A 21 1.16 3.41 0.69
C ARG A 21 2.30 2.57 0.14
N ALA A 22 2.01 1.66 -0.79
CA ALA A 22 3.05 0.84 -1.43
C ALA A 22 4.12 1.71 -2.09
N VAL A 23 3.69 2.73 -2.85
CA VAL A 23 4.60 3.69 -3.49
C VAL A 23 5.36 4.53 -2.47
N GLU A 24 4.70 5.00 -1.40
CA GLU A 24 5.35 5.78 -0.33
C GLU A 24 6.49 4.99 0.33
N TYR A 25 6.27 3.72 0.66
CA TYR A 25 7.30 2.88 1.28
C TYR A 25 8.42 2.50 0.29
N ALA A 26 8.10 2.28 -0.99
CA ALA A 26 9.12 2.07 -2.01
C ALA A 26 10.02 3.32 -2.16
N ASP A 27 9.45 4.53 -2.14
CA ASP A 27 10.26 5.76 -2.21
C ASP A 27 11.12 5.95 -0.95
N LYS A 28 10.59 5.61 0.24
CA LYS A 28 11.38 5.63 1.49
C LYS A 28 12.54 4.64 1.44
N ALA A 29 12.33 3.41 0.94
CA ALA A 29 13.40 2.44 0.76
C ALA A 29 14.49 3.00 -0.18
N ARG A 30 14.08 3.61 -1.30
CA ARG A 30 14.98 4.24 -2.26
C ARG A 30 15.81 5.37 -1.63
N ARG A 31 15.19 6.26 -0.84
CA ARG A 31 15.90 7.34 -0.14
C ARG A 31 16.90 6.83 0.88
N MET A 32 16.60 5.72 1.56
CA MET A 32 17.53 5.11 2.52
C MET A 32 18.70 4.39 1.84
N ALA A 33 18.55 4.01 0.57
CA ALA A 33 19.63 3.49 -0.27
C ALA A 33 20.50 4.61 -0.87
N ASP A 34 20.10 5.87 -0.76
CA ASP A 34 20.87 7.01 -1.26
C ASP A 34 22.13 7.21 -0.39
N PRO A 35 23.34 7.19 -0.99
CA PRO A 35 24.60 7.33 -0.27
C PRO A 35 24.75 8.68 0.46
N GLY A 36 23.92 9.69 0.16
CA GLY A 36 23.93 10.98 0.85
C GLY A 36 23.39 10.97 2.28
N VAL A 37 22.67 9.91 2.70
CA VAL A 37 22.05 9.83 4.04
C VAL A 37 22.90 9.02 5.03
N ARG A 38 23.40 7.86 4.59
CA ARG A 38 24.29 6.91 5.29
C ARG A 38 24.71 5.84 4.28
N THR A 39 25.72 5.02 4.58
CA THR A 39 26.04 3.89 3.69
C THR A 39 24.83 2.96 3.59
N ALA A 40 24.56 2.44 2.39
CA ALA A 40 23.43 1.53 2.16
C ALA A 40 23.47 0.30 3.10
N GLU A 41 24.67 -0.15 3.49
CA GLU A 41 24.88 -1.22 4.47
C GLU A 41 24.36 -0.87 5.87
N ALA A 42 24.59 0.37 6.33
CA ALA A 42 24.08 0.83 7.63
C ALA A 42 22.55 0.96 7.63
N ASN A 43 21.96 1.23 6.45
CA ASN A 43 20.51 1.36 6.28
C ASN A 43 19.84 0.06 5.83
N ALA A 44 20.59 -1.03 5.60
CA ALA A 44 20.06 -2.28 5.06
C ALA A 44 18.84 -2.83 5.82
N PRO A 45 18.79 -2.82 7.17
CA PRO A 45 17.60 -3.25 7.91
C PRO A 45 16.38 -2.38 7.61
N VAL A 46 16.58 -1.06 7.51
CA VAL A 46 15.48 -0.10 7.27
C VAL A 46 14.98 -0.21 5.83
N ILE A 47 15.88 -0.37 4.87
CA ILE A 47 15.54 -0.62 3.46
C ILE A 47 14.71 -1.90 3.34
N ALA A 48 15.10 -2.98 4.03
CA ALA A 48 14.38 -4.25 4.03
C ALA A 48 12.96 -4.11 4.60
N VAL A 49 12.79 -3.35 5.70
CA VAL A 49 11.47 -3.08 6.29
C VAL A 49 10.59 -2.30 5.33
N TYR A 50 11.10 -1.22 4.73
CA TYR A 50 10.32 -0.41 3.79
C TYR A 50 9.96 -1.18 2.51
N ASN A 51 10.86 -2.01 1.98
CA ASN A 51 10.54 -2.90 0.87
C ASN A 51 9.44 -3.91 1.24
N SER A 52 9.53 -4.52 2.43
CA SER A 52 8.52 -5.47 2.91
C SER A 52 7.14 -4.83 3.04
N LEU A 53 7.08 -3.61 3.60
CA LEU A 53 5.84 -2.85 3.70
C LEU A 53 5.29 -2.50 2.32
N ALA A 54 6.14 -2.08 1.38
CA ALA A 54 5.72 -1.79 0.02
C ALA A 54 5.06 -3.01 -0.65
N THR A 55 5.66 -4.20 -0.49
CA THR A 55 5.09 -5.47 -1.00
C THR A 55 3.74 -5.77 -0.37
N VAL A 56 3.62 -5.71 0.95
CA VAL A 56 2.36 -6.00 1.64
C VAL A 56 1.24 -5.07 1.17
N TYR A 57 1.52 -3.77 1.03
CA TYR A 57 0.51 -2.83 0.55
C TYR A 57 0.16 -3.04 -0.93
N ALA A 58 1.10 -3.49 -1.76
CA ALA A 58 0.81 -3.87 -3.14
C ALA A 58 -0.10 -5.12 -3.21
N ASP A 59 0.14 -6.11 -2.36
CA ASP A 59 -0.69 -7.32 -2.26
C ASP A 59 -2.12 -6.98 -1.79
N VAL A 60 -2.26 -6.08 -0.80
CA VAL A 60 -3.56 -5.58 -0.37
C VAL A 60 -4.28 -4.84 -1.51
N ALA A 61 -3.58 -4.00 -2.26
CA ALA A 61 -4.17 -3.28 -3.39
C ALA A 61 -4.67 -4.25 -4.47
N LYS A 62 -3.87 -5.28 -4.77
CA LYS A 62 -4.23 -6.34 -5.73
C LYS A 62 -5.44 -7.15 -5.27
N ALA A 63 -5.49 -7.55 -4.00
CA ALA A 63 -6.62 -8.28 -3.44
C ALA A 63 -7.91 -7.43 -3.47
N ALA A 64 -7.82 -6.15 -3.12
CA ALA A 64 -8.96 -5.24 -3.15
C ALA A 64 -9.47 -4.96 -4.58
N ALA A 65 -8.56 -4.87 -5.56
CA ALA A 65 -8.92 -4.77 -6.97
C ALA A 65 -9.61 -6.05 -7.49
N ALA A 66 -9.13 -7.24 -7.07
CA ALA A 66 -9.76 -8.51 -7.44
C ALA A 66 -11.20 -8.64 -6.90
N LEU A 67 -11.47 -8.10 -5.70
CA LEU A 67 -12.82 -8.05 -5.14
C LEU A 67 -13.73 -7.12 -5.94
N THR A 68 -13.21 -6.00 -6.44
CA THR A 68 -13.97 -5.11 -7.34
C THR A 68 -14.40 -5.83 -8.61
N THR A 69 -13.49 -6.59 -9.23
CA THR A 69 -13.79 -7.34 -10.47
C THR A 69 -14.74 -8.51 -10.24
N ALA A 70 -14.70 -9.16 -9.07
CA ALA A 70 -15.60 -10.26 -8.74
C ALA A 70 -17.04 -9.80 -8.46
N GLN A 71 -17.23 -8.55 -7.99
CA GLN A 71 -18.57 -7.98 -7.77
C GLN A 71 -19.31 -7.67 -9.08
N ASP A 72 -18.59 -7.47 -10.20
CA ASP A 72 -19.18 -7.21 -11.52
C ASP A 72 -19.70 -8.51 -12.19
N ASP A 73 -19.15 -9.67 -11.82
CA ASP A 73 -19.44 -10.95 -12.49
C ASP A 73 -20.61 -11.74 -11.85
N ASN A 74 -21.02 -11.41 -10.62
CA ASN A 74 -22.12 -12.07 -9.90
C ASN A 74 -23.50 -11.40 -10.11
N GLY A 75 -23.64 -10.61 -11.17
CA GLY A 75 -24.83 -9.81 -11.49
C GLY A 75 -25.62 -10.25 -12.73
N LYS A 76 -25.40 -11.46 -13.25
CA LYS A 76 -26.18 -12.02 -14.37
C LYS A 76 -27.02 -13.21 -13.96
#